data_AF-A0A3D1RW13-F1
#
_entry.id   AF-A0A3D1RW13-F1
#
_cell.length_a   1.000
_cell.length_b   1.000
_cell.length_c   1.000
_cell.angle_alpha   90.00
_cell.angle_beta   90.00
_cell.angle_gamma   90.00
#
_symmetry.space_group_name_H-M   'P 1'
#
loop_
_entity.id
_entity.type
_entity.pdbx_description
1 polymer ?
#
loop_
_entity_poly.entity_id
_entity_poly.type
_entity_poly.pdbx_seq_one_letter_code
_entity_poly.pdbx_strand_id
1 'polypeptide(L)'
;ALGRPGDLLITITTSGNSPNILEAVKAAAGIGLDVVALTGRGGGALAGLLRETDIELRIPSDSTARIQEAHAIIIHSICDLIDLHITGEFQL
;
A
#
# COMPACT_ATOMS: atom_id res chain seq x y z
N ALA A 1 -9.52 -5.49 -15.16
CA ALA A 1 -9.40 -5.02 -13.77
C ALA A 1 -10.75 -4.45 -13.33
N LEU A 2 -11.07 -4.50 -12.03
CA LEU A 2 -12.36 -4.00 -11.50
C LEU A 2 -12.37 -2.50 -11.16
N GLY A 3 -11.18 -1.89 -11.03
CA GLY A 3 -11.05 -0.49 -10.64
C GLY A 3 -11.50 0.48 -11.73
N ARG A 4 -11.87 1.69 -11.29
CA ARG A 4 -12.42 2.78 -12.10
C ARG A 4 -11.68 4.09 -11.80
N PRO A 5 -11.75 5.09 -12.70
CA PRO A 5 -11.17 6.40 -12.42
C PRO A 5 -11.66 6.96 -11.07
N GLY A 6 -10.73 7.40 -10.24
CA GLY A 6 -10.99 7.85 -8.87
C GLY A 6 -10.80 6.78 -7.78
N ASP A 7 -10.66 5.51 -8.15
CA ASP A 7 -10.27 4.46 -7.20
C ASP A 7 -8.78 4.51 -6.87
N LEU A 8 -8.42 3.93 -5.72
CA LEU A 8 -7.06 3.77 -5.22
C LEU A 8 -6.75 2.28 -5.04
N LEU A 9 -5.59 1.82 -5.52
CA LEU A 9 -5.11 0.48 -5.22
C LEU A 9 -4.23 0.50 -3.96
N ILE A 10 -4.59 -0.29 -2.94
CA ILE A 10 -3.72 -0.56 -1.80
C ILE A 10 -3.09 -1.95 -1.97
N THR A 11 -1.75 -2.02 -1.96
CA THR A 11 -1.02 -3.30 -2.02
C THR A 11 -0.28 -3.57 -0.72
N ILE A 12 -0.27 -4.83 -0.30
CA ILE A 12 0.41 -5.29 0.91
C ILE A 12 1.35 -6.42 0.53
N THR A 13 2.64 -6.21 0.76
CA THR A 13 3.67 -7.22 0.47
C THR A 13 4.88 -7.02 1.35
N THR A 14 5.42 -8.07 1.95
CA THR A 14 6.63 -7.91 2.78
C THR A 14 7.92 -7.85 1.97
N SER A 15 7.92 -8.36 0.74
CA SER A 15 9.12 -8.42 -0.12
C SER A 15 9.11 -7.43 -1.27
N GLY A 16 7.93 -6.99 -1.71
CA GLY A 16 7.80 -6.20 -2.94
C GLY A 16 8.05 -6.98 -4.23
N ASN A 17 8.15 -8.32 -4.17
CA ASN A 17 8.53 -9.17 -5.31
C ASN A 17 7.44 -10.18 -5.73
N SER A 18 6.26 -10.14 -5.11
CA SER A 18 5.20 -11.09 -5.42
C SER A 18 4.66 -10.84 -6.84
N PRO A 19 4.73 -11.81 -7.79
CA PRO A 19 4.36 -11.55 -9.18
C PRO A 19 2.94 -11.03 -9.36
N ASN A 20 1.99 -11.55 -8.59
CA ASN A 20 0.59 -11.09 -8.64
C ASN A 20 0.42 -9.63 -8.20
N ILE A 21 1.21 -9.16 -7.22
CA ILE A 21 1.18 -7.77 -6.77
C ILE A 21 1.80 -6.85 -7.83
N LEU A 22 2.91 -7.28 -8.45
CA LEU A 22 3.53 -6.53 -9.54
C LEU A 22 2.57 -6.37 -10.73
N GLU A 23 1.88 -7.45 -11.11
CA GLU A 23 0.88 -7.38 -12.18
C GLU A 23 -0.35 -6.54 -11.80
N ALA A 24 -0.77 -6.57 -10.54
CA ALA A 24 -1.86 -5.71 -10.06
C ALA A 24 -1.50 -4.21 -10.16
N VAL A 25 -0.27 -3.84 -9.78
CA VAL A 25 0.21 -2.45 -9.85
C VAL A 25 0.35 -1.98 -11.30
N LYS A 26 0.87 -2.84 -12.19
CA LYS A 26 0.88 -2.54 -13.64
C LYS A 26 -0.53 -2.37 -14.19
N ALA A 27 -1.47 -3.22 -13.79
CA ALA A 27 -2.86 -3.13 -14.23
C ALA A 27 -3.54 -1.86 -13.72
N ALA A 28 -3.27 -1.44 -12.48
CA ALA A 28 -3.74 -0.18 -11.89
C ALA A 28 -3.17 1.03 -12.65
N ALA A 29 -1.86 1.05 -12.89
CA ALA A 29 -1.22 2.11 -13.68
C ALA A 29 -1.79 2.19 -15.10
N GLY A 30 -2.07 1.05 -15.74
CA GLY A 30 -2.64 0.98 -17.09
C GLY A 30 -4.04 1.59 -17.23
N ILE A 31 -4.76 1.75 -16.12
CA ILE A 31 -6.07 2.44 -16.09
C ILE A 31 -6.04 3.75 -15.28
N GLY A 32 -4.84 4.20 -14.88
CA GLY A 32 -4.62 5.48 -14.21
C GLY A 32 -5.00 5.52 -12.73
N LEU A 33 -5.03 4.39 -12.01
CA LEU A 33 -5.20 4.43 -10.55
C LEU A 33 -3.88 4.73 -9.87
N ASP A 34 -3.94 5.55 -8.81
CA ASP A 34 -2.83 5.71 -7.89
C ASP A 34 -2.71 4.51 -6.96
N VAL A 35 -1.50 4.32 -6.44
CA VAL A 35 -1.13 3.16 -5.62
C VAL A 35 -0.60 3.60 -4.26
N VAL A 36 -1.10 2.96 -3.20
CA VAL A 36 -0.45 2.96 -1.88
C VAL A 36 0.14 1.58 -1.64
N ALA A 37 1.46 1.51 -1.50
CA ALA A 37 2.21 0.26 -1.35
C ALA A 37 2.75 0.12 0.07
N LEU A 38 2.26 -0.87 0.81
CA LEU A 38 2.80 -1.28 2.10
C LEU A 38 3.86 -2.34 1.84
N THR A 39 5.12 -1.96 1.98
CA THR A 39 6.29 -2.80 1.66
C THR A 39 7.17 -3.05 2.88
N GLY A 40 8.17 -3.91 2.74
CA GLY A 40 9.25 -4.08 3.71
C GLY A 40 10.60 -4.22 3.00
N ARG A 41 11.65 -4.50 3.76
CA ARG A 41 13.02 -4.67 3.23
C ARG A 41 13.44 -3.41 2.46
N GLY A 42 13.98 -3.58 1.25
CA GLY A 42 14.27 -2.51 0.30
C GLY A 42 13.14 -2.20 -0.69
N GLY A 43 11.89 -2.64 -0.44
CA GLY A 43 10.74 -2.35 -1.32
C GLY A 43 10.60 -3.27 -2.55
N GLY A 44 11.64 -4.05 -2.87
CA GLY A 44 11.63 -5.03 -3.96
C GLY A 44 11.47 -4.40 -5.35
N ALA A 45 11.06 -5.21 -6.32
CA ALA A 45 10.76 -4.76 -7.67
C ALA A 45 9.60 -3.77 -7.71
N LEU A 46 8.66 -3.87 -6.75
CA LEU A 46 7.51 -2.98 -6.65
C LEU A 46 7.93 -1.51 -6.51
N ALA A 47 8.95 -1.20 -5.71
CA ALA A 47 9.42 0.18 -5.53
C ALA A 47 9.82 0.88 -6.85
N GLY A 48 10.36 0.12 -7.82
CA GLY A 48 10.71 0.65 -9.14
C GLY A 48 9.53 0.81 -10.10
N LEU A 49 8.34 0.30 -9.75
CA LEU A 49 7.11 0.44 -10.55
C LEU A 49 6.25 1.63 -10.09
N LEU A 50 6.51 2.18 -8.90
CA LEU A 50 5.75 3.28 -8.34
C LEU A 50 6.07 4.58 -9.08
N ARG A 51 5.03 5.36 -9.38
CA ARG A 51 5.09 6.68 -10.01
C ARG A 51 5.17 7.77 -8.94
N GLU A 52 5.37 9.01 -9.36
CA GLU A 52 5.44 10.16 -8.45
C GLU A 52 4.16 10.41 -7.65
N THR A 53 3.00 9.99 -8.17
CA THR A 53 1.70 10.10 -7.49
C THR A 53 1.41 8.94 -6.53
N ASP A 54 2.23 7.89 -6.56
CA ASP A 54 2.06 6.71 -5.72
C ASP A 54 2.81 6.90 -4.39
N ILE A 55 2.34 6.25 -3.33
CA ILE A 55 2.91 6.34 -1.97
C ILE A 55 3.47 4.98 -1.55
N GLU A 56 4.72 4.95 -1.09
CA GLU A 56 5.32 3.76 -0.48
C GLU A 56 5.48 3.93 1.04
N LEU A 57 4.87 3.04 1.81
CA LEU A 57 5.07 2.89 3.24
C LEU A 57 5.96 1.66 3.49
N ARG A 58 7.28 1.89 3.45
CA ARG A 58 8.30 0.83 3.55
C ARG A 58 8.75 0.61 5.00
N ILE A 59 8.54 -0.60 5.52
CA ILE A 59 9.05 -0.99 6.84
C ILE A 59 10.55 -1.34 6.75
N PRO A 60 11.43 -0.67 7.52
CA PRO A 60 12.88 -0.91 7.50
C PRO A 60 13.24 -2.16 8.31
N SER A 61 12.82 -3.33 7.84
CA SER A 61 13.06 -4.63 8.47
C SER A 61 13.20 -5.71 7.40
N ASP A 62 14.03 -6.72 7.67
CA ASP A 62 14.12 -7.94 6.86
C ASP A 62 13.24 -9.09 7.38
N SER A 63 12.71 -8.96 8.60
CA SER A 63 11.83 -9.94 9.21
C SER A 63 10.40 -9.78 8.71
N THR A 64 9.91 -10.78 7.96
CA THR A 64 8.52 -10.86 7.49
C THR A 64 7.51 -10.63 8.62
N ALA A 65 7.72 -11.25 9.78
CA ALA A 65 6.82 -11.11 10.92
C ALA A 65 6.76 -9.65 11.44
N ARG A 66 7.91 -9.00 11.60
CA ARG A 66 7.95 -7.58 12.03
C ARG A 66 7.33 -6.66 10.99
N ILE A 67 7.54 -6.94 9.70
CA ILE A 67 6.91 -6.16 8.62
C ILE A 67 5.38 -6.30 8.69
N GLN A 68 4.86 -7.52 8.87
CA GLN A 68 3.41 -7.75 8.97
C GLN A 68 2.78 -7.07 10.19
N GLU A 69 3.44 -7.13 11.35
CA GLU A 69 2.98 -6.43 12.56
C GLU A 69 2.90 -4.91 12.33
N ALA A 70 3.94 -4.32 11.72
CA ALA A 70 3.94 -2.90 11.41
C ALA A 70 2.89 -2.54 10.33
N HIS A 71 2.68 -3.39 9.32
CA HIS A 71 1.60 -3.21 8.34
C HIS A 71 0.22 -3.22 9.01
N ALA A 72 -0.02 -4.10 9.98
CA ALA A 72 -1.29 -4.11 10.72
C ALA A 72 -1.51 -2.78 11.47
N ILE A 73 -0.47 -2.26 12.14
CA ILE A 73 -0.54 -0.94 12.82
C ILE A 73 -0.87 0.15 11.80
N ILE A 74 -0.18 0.20 10.65
CA ILE A 74 -0.44 1.18 9.60
C ILE A 74 -1.88 1.10 9.10
N ILE A 75 -2.39 -0.11 8.86
CA ILE A 75 -3.77 -0.30 8.39
C ILE A 75 -4.77 0.22 9.42
N HIS A 76 -4.57 -0.07 10.71
CA HIS A 76 -5.41 0.47 11.77
C HIS A 76 -5.34 1.99 11.83
N SER A 77 -4.14 2.59 11.75
CA SER A 77 -3.99 4.04 11.72
C SER A 77 -4.65 4.68 10.50
N ILE A 78 -4.61 4.04 9.33
CA ILE A 78 -5.33 4.52 8.13
C ILE A 78 -6.83 4.51 8.38
N CYS A 79 -7.38 3.44 8.95
CA CYS A 79 -8.80 3.39 9.32
C CYS A 79 -9.17 4.52 10.28
N ASP A 80 -8.41 4.70 11.38
CA ASP A 80 -8.69 5.75 12.37
C ASP A 80 -8.66 7.15 11.74
N LEU A 81 -7.70 7.41 10.84
CA LEU A 81 -7.58 8.69 10.14
C LEU A 81 -8.71 8.91 9.13
N ILE A 82 -9.13 7.86 8.43
CA ILE A 82 -10.28 7.94 7.51
C ILE A 82 -11.56 8.23 8.31
N ASP A 83 -11.79 7.52 9.41
CA ASP A 83 -12.96 7.72 10.25
C ASP A 83 -12.97 9.12 10.85
N LEU A 84 -11.82 9.62 11.34
CA LEU A 84 -11.69 11.00 11.79
C LEU A 84 -12.00 12.00 10.67
N HIS A 85 -11.50 11.75 9.46
CA HIS A 85 -11.70 12.66 8.33
C HIS A 85 -13.17 12.70 7.88
N ILE A 86 -13.86 11.57 7.89
CA ILE A 86 -15.23 11.43 7.39
C ILE A 86 -16.26 11.81 8.46
N THR A 87 -16.05 11.37 9.70
CA THR A 87 -17.05 11.49 10.79
C THR A 87 -16.74 12.62 11.77
N GLY A 88 -15.47 13.05 11.85
CA GLY A 88 -15.00 13.98 12.88
C GLY A 88 -14.77 13.33 14.25
N GLU A 89 -14.99 12.03 14.39
CA GLU A 89 -14.76 11.27 15.62
C GLU A 89 -13.42 10.55 15.56
N PHE A 90 -12.66 10.62 16.65
CA PHE A 90 -11.42 9.87 16.81
C PHE A 90 -11.69 8.64 17.66
N GLN A 91 -11.43 7.44 17.16
CA GLN A 91 -11.48 6.21 17.95
C GLN A 91 -10.13 5.97 18.64
N LEU A 92 -9.84 6.71 19.71
CA LEU A 92 -8.83 6.35 20.72
C LEU A 92 -9.33 6.63 22.13
#